data_AF-A0A4R4Q583-F1
#
_entry.id   AF-A0A4R4Q583-F1
#
_cell.length_a   1.000
_cell.length_b   1.000
_cell.length_c   1.000
_cell.angle_alpha   90.00
_cell.angle_beta   90.00
_cell.angle_gamma   90.00
#
_symmetry.space_group_name_H-M   'P 1'
#
loop_
_entity.id
_entity.type
_entity.pdbx_description
1 polymer ?
#
loop_
_entity_poly.entity_id
_entity_poly.type
_entity_poly.pdbx_seq_one_letter_code
_entity_poly.pdbx_strand_id
1 'polypeptide(L)'
;MAVERIARRLVLTTRGGHKRETNDDETVFASLGDRPGEVVASSLRVGDFLGIRYAGYNWPTQPASLPELPYRKRYGSEKAVVLPAAMTAELAFLLGAYASEGHTNRANWSVTVTNSVPHVLKRVQAAWSSCFDLTSRLTQRADRCADVVASSKRLVEFLELLGCGSRASNKTIPEVVMTSTREHVLAYLQGLALDGYTSNTGAGKWAICLESRRAINSLQELLTRLGIVNAQIDKLNRKVGKTYPELYAAGPWGQELCRLVPFLEPDKAARASKFVERVYTGMSAADVIPGISGRELYQLIPRGRSGRNGRGTGRQQFAYLMDARTRHVSRASVVRLREVNGVELPEWLESVLDESVHFAPLISIETRDY
;
A
#
# COMPACT_ATOMS: atom_id res chain seq x y z
N MET A 1 35.24 -28.87 -16.64
CA MET A 1 33.90 -28.41 -17.05
C MET A 1 33.23 -27.83 -15.81
N ALA A 2 33.07 -26.51 -15.76
CA ALA A 2 32.29 -25.89 -14.70
C ALA A 2 30.82 -26.18 -15.01
N VAL A 3 30.14 -26.90 -14.11
CA VAL A 3 28.69 -27.06 -14.18
C VAL A 3 28.11 -25.69 -13.85
N GLU A 4 27.53 -25.03 -14.84
CA GLU A 4 26.81 -23.77 -14.66
C GLU A 4 25.67 -24.02 -13.68
N ARG A 5 25.79 -23.49 -12.46
CA ARG A 5 24.75 -23.62 -11.44
C ARG A 5 23.57 -22.78 -11.90
N ILE A 6 22.48 -23.42 -12.28
CA ILE A 6 21.22 -22.72 -12.58
C ILE A 6 20.80 -21.99 -11.31
N ALA A 7 20.86 -20.65 -11.31
CA ALA A 7 20.44 -19.82 -10.19
C ALA A 7 18.96 -20.06 -9.92
N ARG A 8 18.61 -20.49 -8.70
CA ARG A 8 17.21 -20.77 -8.35
C ARG A 8 16.50 -19.48 -8.01
N ARG A 9 15.23 -19.35 -8.40
CA ARG A 9 14.44 -18.17 -8.04
C ARG A 9 13.85 -18.35 -6.65
N LEU A 10 14.09 -17.39 -5.77
CA LEU A 10 13.54 -17.33 -4.42
C LEU A 10 12.39 -16.32 -4.36
N VAL A 11 11.35 -16.67 -3.59
CA VAL A 11 10.27 -15.77 -3.19
C VAL A 11 10.34 -15.60 -1.67
N LEU A 12 10.84 -14.45 -1.25
CA LEU A 12 10.99 -14.08 0.16
C LEU A 12 9.70 -13.40 0.62
N THR A 13 9.02 -13.96 1.62
CA THR A 13 7.80 -13.36 2.19
C THR A 13 8.04 -12.92 3.63
N THR A 14 7.74 -11.66 3.92
CA THR A 14 7.89 -11.07 5.26
C THR A 14 6.60 -11.13 6.06
N ARG A 15 6.73 -10.99 7.38
CA ARG A 15 5.61 -10.68 8.28
C ARG A 15 5.03 -9.32 7.87
N GLY A 16 3.76 -9.30 7.51
CA GLY A 16 3.13 -8.13 6.87
C GLY A 16 2.92 -8.31 5.37
N GLY A 17 3.38 -9.42 4.79
CA GLY A 17 2.96 -9.89 3.46
C GLY A 17 3.77 -9.38 2.28
N HIS A 18 4.80 -8.54 2.50
CA HIS A 18 5.66 -8.12 1.39
C HIS A 18 6.38 -9.32 0.80
N LYS A 19 6.39 -9.37 -0.53
CA LYS A 19 7.08 -10.39 -1.31
C LYS A 19 8.21 -9.77 -2.10
N ARG A 20 9.37 -10.39 -2.07
CA ARG A 20 10.51 -10.06 -2.94
C ARG A 20 10.90 -11.30 -3.71
N GLU A 21 10.84 -11.21 -5.04
CA GLU A 21 11.35 -12.25 -5.93
C GLU A 21 12.80 -11.87 -6.31
N THR A 22 13.73 -12.81 -6.16
CA THR A 22 15.17 -12.59 -6.40
C THR A 22 15.84 -13.93 -6.72
N ASN A 23 17.01 -13.92 -7.36
CA ASN A 23 17.79 -15.14 -7.56
C ASN A 23 18.56 -15.52 -6.29
N ASP A 24 18.88 -16.81 -6.12
CA ASP A 24 19.51 -17.33 -4.91
C ASP A 24 20.94 -16.80 -4.66
N ASP A 25 21.61 -16.31 -5.70
CA ASP A 25 22.95 -15.73 -5.71
C ASP A 25 22.97 -14.19 -5.66
N GLU A 26 21.82 -13.53 -5.85
CA GLU A 26 21.69 -12.07 -5.73
C GLU A 26 21.75 -11.61 -4.27
N THR A 27 22.16 -10.36 -4.06
CA THR A 27 22.14 -9.74 -2.73
C THR A 27 20.82 -9.02 -2.46
N VAL A 28 20.42 -9.04 -1.19
CA VAL A 28 19.33 -8.26 -0.66
C VAL A 28 19.78 -7.58 0.62
N PHE A 29 19.27 -6.37 0.87
CA PHE A 29 19.51 -5.68 2.12
C PHE A 29 18.70 -6.34 3.26
N ALA A 30 19.40 -6.93 4.22
CA ALA A 30 18.81 -7.71 5.31
C ALA A 30 19.69 -7.69 6.57
N SER A 31 19.17 -8.22 7.67
CA SER A 31 19.94 -8.47 8.90
C SER A 31 19.74 -9.92 9.36
N LEU A 32 20.83 -10.62 9.65
CA LEU A 32 20.85 -12.00 10.14
C LEU A 32 20.88 -12.08 11.68
N GLY A 33 20.43 -11.01 12.36
CA GLY A 33 20.51 -10.85 13.82
C GLY A 33 21.57 -9.85 14.28
N ASP A 34 22.37 -9.33 13.34
CA ASP A 34 23.39 -8.32 13.50
C ASP A 34 23.04 -7.05 12.70
N ARG A 35 24.05 -6.21 12.41
CA ARG A 35 23.86 -4.96 11.68
C ARG A 35 23.34 -5.27 10.26
N PRO A 36 22.30 -4.56 9.79
CA PRO A 36 21.82 -4.70 8.41
C PRO A 36 22.92 -4.44 7.38
N GLY A 37 22.90 -5.20 6.28
CA GLY A 37 23.82 -5.05 5.16
C GLY A 37 23.33 -5.82 3.92
N GLU A 38 24.15 -5.78 2.86
CA GLU A 38 23.94 -6.61 1.68
C GLU A 38 24.27 -8.08 2.01
N VAL A 39 23.28 -8.95 1.84
CA VAL A 39 23.36 -10.37 2.19
C VAL A 39 22.91 -11.20 0.99
N VAL A 40 23.62 -12.28 0.67
CA VAL A 40 23.23 -13.18 -0.42
C VAL A 40 21.89 -13.85 -0.07
N ALA A 41 20.93 -13.84 -0.99
CA ALA A 41 19.57 -14.29 -0.76
C ALA A 41 19.50 -15.75 -0.26
N SER A 42 20.36 -16.63 -0.76
CA SER A 42 20.45 -18.03 -0.32
C SER A 42 20.92 -18.24 1.13
N SER A 43 21.52 -17.24 1.78
CA SER A 43 21.90 -17.35 3.21
C SER A 43 20.77 -17.02 4.17
N LEU A 44 19.67 -16.44 3.68
CA LEU A 44 18.53 -16.06 4.50
C LEU A 44 17.78 -17.27 5.05
N ARG A 45 17.23 -17.09 6.24
CA ARG A 45 16.39 -18.05 6.95
C ARG A 45 15.11 -17.38 7.42
N VAL A 46 14.09 -18.20 7.68
CA VAL A 46 12.87 -17.74 8.37
C VAL A 46 13.25 -17.17 9.73
N GLY A 47 12.78 -15.96 10.02
CA GLY A 47 13.13 -15.19 11.21
C GLY A 47 14.10 -14.04 10.96
N ASP A 48 14.93 -14.10 9.91
CA ASP A 48 15.82 -13.01 9.53
C ASP A 48 15.02 -11.78 9.07
N PHE A 49 15.60 -10.59 9.21
CA PHE A 49 14.90 -9.35 8.89
C PHE A 49 15.24 -8.89 7.48
N LEU A 50 14.24 -8.83 6.60
CA LEU A 50 14.40 -8.25 5.27
C LEU A 50 14.17 -6.73 5.33
N GLY A 51 15.06 -5.96 4.72
CA GLY A 51 14.90 -4.52 4.51
C GLY A 51 13.90 -4.23 3.39
N ILE A 52 12.90 -3.42 3.70
CA ILE A 52 11.87 -2.95 2.79
C ILE A 52 12.03 -1.43 2.70
N ARG A 53 12.36 -0.95 1.50
CA ARG A 53 12.42 0.49 1.23
C ARG A 53 11.01 1.03 1.00
N TYR A 54 10.63 2.03 1.78
CA TYR A 54 9.43 2.83 1.54
C TYR A 54 9.85 4.16 0.94
N ALA A 55 9.07 4.71 0.01
CA ALA A 55 9.42 5.94 -0.73
C ALA A 55 10.73 5.83 -1.53
N GLY A 56 11.21 6.96 -2.08
CA GLY A 56 12.42 7.01 -2.91
C GLY A 56 12.26 6.43 -4.32
N TYR A 57 11.02 6.09 -4.71
CA TYR A 57 10.72 5.60 -6.05
C TYR A 57 10.45 6.76 -7.01
N ASN A 58 11.06 6.71 -8.19
CA ASN A 58 10.78 7.67 -9.25
C ASN A 58 9.41 7.40 -9.84
N TRP A 59 8.56 8.43 -9.83
CA TRP A 59 7.27 8.40 -10.51
C TRP A 59 7.45 8.92 -11.94
N PRO A 60 6.82 8.28 -12.94
CA PRO A 60 6.72 8.85 -14.26
C PRO A 60 6.13 10.25 -14.20
N THR A 61 6.67 11.15 -15.04
CA THR A 61 6.19 12.53 -15.16
C THR A 61 5.18 12.70 -16.29
N GLN A 62 5.10 11.72 -17.19
CA GLN A 62 4.17 11.70 -18.31
C GLN A 62 3.04 10.69 -18.06
N PRO A 63 1.80 10.99 -18.51
CA PRO A 63 0.70 10.03 -18.51
C PRO A 63 1.08 8.71 -19.19
N ALA A 64 0.68 7.59 -18.58
CA ALA A 64 0.88 6.28 -19.18
C ALA A 64 -0.01 6.12 -20.42
N SER A 65 0.56 5.62 -21.52
CA SER A 65 -0.19 5.28 -22.73
C SER A 65 -1.13 4.10 -22.47
N LEU A 66 -2.35 4.19 -22.99
CA LEU A 66 -3.35 3.14 -22.89
C LEU A 66 -3.31 2.24 -24.13
N PRO A 67 -3.55 0.93 -23.98
CA PRO A 67 -3.57 0.03 -25.12
C PRO A 67 -4.78 0.33 -26.01
N GLU A 68 -4.56 0.28 -27.32
CA GLU A 68 -5.62 0.48 -28.31
C GLU A 68 -6.35 -0.83 -28.58
N LEU A 69 -7.68 -0.76 -28.58
CA LEU A 69 -8.49 -1.87 -29.08
C LEU A 69 -8.46 -1.88 -30.61
N PRO A 70 -8.41 -3.07 -31.24
CA PRO A 70 -8.48 -3.19 -32.69
C PRO A 70 -9.67 -2.43 -33.28
N TYR A 71 -9.41 -1.72 -34.37
CA TYR A 71 -10.47 -1.04 -35.11
C TYR A 71 -11.48 -2.06 -35.65
N ARG A 72 -12.77 -1.74 -35.50
CA ARG A 72 -13.84 -2.45 -36.19
C ARG A 72 -15.00 -1.52 -36.46
N LYS A 73 -15.76 -1.84 -37.52
CA LYS A 73 -17.06 -1.20 -37.77
C LYS A 73 -18.00 -1.53 -36.62
N ARG A 74 -18.76 -0.53 -36.17
CA ARG A 74 -19.83 -0.72 -35.18
C ARG A 74 -20.90 -1.64 -35.76
N TYR A 75 -21.49 -2.45 -34.91
CA TYR A 75 -22.54 -3.39 -35.30
C TYR A 75 -23.85 -3.08 -34.58
N GLY A 76 -24.97 -3.08 -35.30
CA GLY A 76 -26.30 -2.88 -34.74
C GLY A 76 -26.44 -1.56 -33.94
N SER A 77 -26.92 -1.67 -32.71
CA SER A 77 -27.15 -0.55 -31.79
C SER A 77 -25.96 -0.25 -30.86
N GLU A 78 -24.75 -0.69 -31.22
CA GLU A 78 -23.54 -0.36 -30.45
C GLU A 78 -23.33 1.16 -30.35
N LYS A 79 -23.21 1.66 -29.12
CA LYS A 79 -22.98 3.09 -28.85
C LYS A 79 -21.62 3.54 -29.38
N ALA A 80 -21.57 4.78 -29.88
CA ALA A 80 -20.31 5.49 -30.05
C ALA A 80 -19.69 5.73 -28.67
N VAL A 81 -18.39 5.47 -28.53
CA VAL A 81 -17.60 5.88 -27.35
C VAL A 81 -16.24 6.35 -27.82
N VAL A 82 -15.67 7.29 -27.08
CA VAL A 82 -14.25 7.66 -27.18
C VAL A 82 -13.46 6.73 -26.27
N LEU A 83 -12.36 6.17 -26.75
CA LEU A 83 -11.43 5.43 -25.91
C LEU A 83 -10.20 6.32 -25.66
N PRO A 84 -9.84 6.61 -24.41
CA PRO A 84 -8.69 7.45 -24.11
C PRO A 84 -7.39 6.76 -24.54
N ALA A 85 -6.47 7.51 -25.14
CA ALA A 85 -5.15 7.03 -25.55
C ALA A 85 -4.09 7.13 -24.45
N ALA A 86 -4.34 7.92 -23.40
CA ALA A 86 -3.46 8.10 -22.26
C ALA A 86 -4.26 8.20 -20.95
N MET A 87 -3.63 7.80 -19.83
CA MET A 87 -4.22 7.89 -18.51
C MET A 87 -4.52 9.35 -18.13
N THR A 88 -5.67 9.58 -17.52
CA THR A 88 -6.02 10.85 -16.88
C THR A 88 -6.40 10.60 -15.41
N ALA A 89 -6.38 11.63 -14.57
CA ALA A 89 -6.84 11.51 -13.19
C ALA A 89 -8.29 11.02 -13.12
N GLU A 90 -9.16 11.49 -14.03
CA GLU A 90 -10.56 11.06 -14.15
C GLU A 90 -10.69 9.56 -14.48
N LEU A 91 -9.92 9.08 -15.45
CA LEU A 91 -9.93 7.66 -15.81
C LEU A 91 -9.38 6.82 -14.66
N ALA A 92 -8.28 7.25 -14.03
CA ALA A 92 -7.68 6.53 -12.93
C ALA A 92 -8.68 6.39 -11.76
N PHE A 93 -9.33 7.49 -11.36
CA PHE A 93 -10.41 7.46 -10.37
C PHE A 93 -11.51 6.46 -10.74
N LEU A 94 -11.96 6.48 -11.99
CA LEU A 94 -13.01 5.60 -12.47
C LEU A 94 -12.62 4.12 -12.47
N LEU A 95 -11.37 3.81 -12.83
CA LEU A 95 -10.80 2.46 -12.72
C LEU A 95 -10.70 2.00 -11.26
N GLY A 96 -10.40 2.93 -10.34
CA GLY A 96 -10.41 2.67 -8.90
C GLY A 96 -11.82 2.36 -8.39
N ALA A 97 -12.80 3.18 -8.77
CA ALA A 97 -14.21 2.97 -8.41
C ALA A 97 -14.79 1.67 -9.00
N TYR A 98 -14.33 1.29 -10.19
CA TYR A 98 -14.62 -0.02 -10.76
C TYR A 98 -13.98 -1.15 -9.96
N ALA A 99 -12.71 -1.00 -9.56
CA ALA A 99 -11.99 -2.01 -8.80
C ALA A 99 -12.59 -2.25 -7.40
N SER A 100 -13.13 -1.22 -6.76
CA SER A 100 -13.87 -1.33 -5.50
C SER A 100 -15.27 -1.92 -5.73
N GLU A 101 -16.19 -1.11 -6.27
CA GLU A 101 -17.63 -1.41 -6.27
C GLU A 101 -18.19 -1.80 -7.65
N GLY A 102 -17.32 -1.88 -8.65
CA GLY A 102 -17.71 -2.18 -10.03
C GLY A 102 -17.90 -3.65 -10.36
N HIS A 103 -18.73 -3.93 -11.38
CA HIS A 103 -18.75 -5.22 -12.07
C HIS A 103 -19.17 -5.04 -13.54
N THR A 104 -18.74 -5.99 -14.38
CA THR A 104 -19.17 -6.07 -15.79
C THR A 104 -20.19 -7.18 -15.99
N ASN A 105 -21.21 -6.95 -16.82
CA ASN A 105 -22.10 -7.97 -17.33
C ASN A 105 -21.94 -8.08 -18.85
N ARG A 106 -21.36 -9.20 -19.32
CA ARG A 106 -21.15 -9.47 -20.75
C ARG A 106 -22.43 -9.75 -21.52
N ALA A 107 -23.49 -10.23 -20.88
CA ALA A 107 -24.73 -10.58 -21.57
C ALA A 107 -25.42 -9.33 -22.18
N ASN A 108 -25.25 -8.18 -21.54
CA ASN A 108 -25.82 -6.90 -21.99
C ASN A 108 -24.78 -5.78 -22.13
N TRP A 109 -23.49 -6.13 -22.11
CA TRP A 109 -22.37 -5.20 -22.26
C TRP A 109 -22.44 -3.97 -21.34
N SER A 110 -22.72 -4.20 -20.06
CA SER A 110 -22.81 -3.13 -19.06
C SER A 110 -21.70 -3.19 -18.03
N VAL A 111 -21.29 -2.00 -17.59
CA VAL A 111 -20.45 -1.76 -16.43
C VAL A 111 -21.31 -1.05 -15.39
N THR A 112 -21.33 -1.60 -14.18
CA THR A 112 -22.15 -1.08 -13.08
C THR A 112 -21.26 -0.77 -11.89
N VAL A 113 -21.41 0.41 -11.31
CA VAL A 113 -20.80 0.80 -10.02
C VAL A 113 -21.91 1.11 -9.03
N THR A 114 -21.87 0.50 -7.85
CA THR A 114 -22.91 0.62 -6.82
C THR A 114 -22.38 1.34 -5.60
N ASN A 115 -23.08 2.35 -5.07
CA ASN A 115 -22.70 3.03 -3.83
C ASN A 115 -23.98 3.53 -3.14
N SER A 116 -23.98 3.59 -1.81
CA SER A 116 -25.13 4.10 -1.05
C SER A 116 -25.25 5.62 -1.05
N VAL A 117 -24.18 6.34 -1.42
CA VAL A 117 -24.11 7.80 -1.32
C VAL A 117 -24.32 8.48 -2.69
N PRO A 118 -25.38 9.29 -2.87
CA PRO A 118 -25.74 9.84 -4.19
C PRO A 118 -24.69 10.72 -4.86
N HIS A 119 -23.90 11.50 -4.11
CA HIS A 119 -22.87 12.35 -4.73
C HIS A 119 -21.68 11.55 -5.26
N VAL A 120 -21.35 10.40 -4.66
CA VAL A 120 -20.37 9.44 -5.21
C VAL A 120 -20.85 8.91 -6.55
N LEU A 121 -22.13 8.50 -6.64
CA LEU A 121 -22.71 8.03 -7.90
C LEU A 121 -22.71 9.12 -8.99
N LYS A 122 -23.02 10.37 -8.63
CA LYS A 122 -22.93 11.51 -9.55
C LYS A 122 -21.49 11.75 -10.03
N ARG A 123 -20.50 11.62 -9.13
CA ARG A 123 -19.07 11.73 -9.46
C ARG A 123 -18.61 10.66 -10.45
N VAL A 124 -19.07 9.41 -10.25
CA VAL A 124 -18.82 8.29 -11.17
C VAL A 124 -19.51 8.49 -12.52
N GLN A 125 -20.77 8.95 -12.53
CA GLN A 125 -21.49 9.29 -13.76
C GLN A 125 -20.76 10.39 -14.56
N ALA A 126 -20.29 11.44 -13.89
CA ALA A 126 -19.50 12.49 -14.53
C ALA A 126 -18.20 11.95 -15.13
N ALA A 127 -17.52 11.04 -14.43
CA ALA A 127 -16.30 10.39 -14.93
C ALA A 127 -16.56 9.55 -16.20
N TRP A 128 -17.66 8.79 -16.27
CA TRP A 128 -18.04 8.06 -17.49
C TRP A 128 -18.23 9.00 -18.69
N SER A 129 -18.95 10.11 -18.47
CA SER A 129 -19.17 11.11 -19.51
C SER A 129 -17.85 11.74 -19.96
N SER A 130 -17.00 12.13 -19.01
CA SER A 130 -15.72 12.81 -19.32
C SER A 130 -14.70 11.90 -19.99
N CYS A 131 -14.63 10.62 -19.59
CA CYS A 131 -13.58 9.72 -20.08
C CYS A 131 -13.94 9.06 -21.41
N PHE A 132 -15.23 8.80 -21.64
CA PHE A 132 -15.68 7.94 -22.75
C PHE A 132 -16.75 8.58 -23.65
N ASP A 133 -17.17 9.82 -23.38
CA ASP A 133 -18.34 10.45 -23.99
C ASP A 133 -19.60 9.56 -23.90
N LEU A 134 -19.77 8.95 -22.71
CA LEU A 134 -20.79 7.94 -22.49
C LEU A 134 -21.80 8.40 -21.43
N THR A 135 -23.05 8.59 -21.83
CA THR A 135 -24.14 8.80 -20.89
C THR A 135 -24.45 7.52 -20.12
N SER A 136 -24.15 7.52 -18.82
CA SER A 136 -24.53 6.44 -17.90
C SER A 136 -25.86 6.77 -17.20
N ARG A 137 -26.64 5.73 -16.93
CA ARG A 137 -27.92 5.82 -16.23
C ARG A 137 -27.71 5.67 -14.73
N LEU A 138 -28.28 6.58 -13.94
CA LEU A 138 -28.46 6.39 -12.51
C LEU A 138 -29.74 5.58 -12.27
N THR A 139 -29.65 4.49 -11.52
CA THR A 139 -30.83 3.72 -11.11
C THR A 139 -30.91 3.68 -9.60
N GLN A 140 -32.03 4.15 -9.06
CA GLN A 140 -32.40 3.92 -7.68
C GLN A 140 -33.31 2.70 -7.61
N ARG A 141 -33.01 1.76 -6.72
CA ARG A 141 -33.82 0.57 -6.49
C ARG A 141 -34.34 0.60 -5.05
N ALA A 142 -35.56 0.12 -4.82
CA ALA A 142 -36.16 0.12 -3.49
C ALA A 142 -35.50 -0.91 -2.55
N ASP A 143 -34.94 -1.98 -3.10
CA ASP A 143 -34.44 -3.17 -2.38
C ASP A 143 -32.91 -3.25 -2.31
N ARG A 144 -32.18 -2.36 -2.98
CA ARG A 144 -30.71 -2.41 -3.13
C ARG A 144 -30.09 -1.02 -3.21
N CYS A 145 -28.78 -0.95 -2.98
CA CYS A 145 -28.01 0.27 -3.22
C CYS A 145 -28.22 0.79 -4.64
N ALA A 146 -28.24 2.12 -4.77
CA ALA A 146 -28.32 2.77 -6.06
C ALA A 146 -27.06 2.47 -6.90
N ASP A 147 -27.22 2.53 -8.22
CA ASP A 147 -26.20 2.16 -9.18
C ASP A 147 -26.05 3.19 -10.30
N VAL A 148 -24.83 3.25 -10.87
CA VAL A 148 -24.53 3.93 -12.13
C VAL A 148 -24.22 2.84 -13.15
N VAL A 149 -24.98 2.81 -14.24
CA VAL A 149 -24.83 1.81 -15.31
C VAL A 149 -24.41 2.47 -16.61
N ALA A 150 -23.26 2.06 -17.12
CA ALA A 150 -22.71 2.41 -18.42
C ALA A 150 -22.80 1.20 -19.35
N SER A 151 -23.67 1.25 -20.36
CA SER A 151 -23.81 0.17 -21.36
C SER A 151 -23.01 0.50 -22.62
N SER A 152 -21.91 -0.20 -22.85
CA SER A 152 -21.09 -0.12 -24.07
C SER A 152 -20.21 -1.36 -24.19
N LYS A 153 -20.32 -2.08 -25.31
CA LYS A 153 -19.46 -3.22 -25.62
C LYS A 153 -17.99 -2.84 -25.70
N ARG A 154 -17.69 -1.72 -26.35
CA ARG A 154 -16.32 -1.18 -26.50
C ARG A 154 -15.69 -0.87 -25.15
N LEU A 155 -16.48 -0.36 -24.20
CA LEU A 155 -16.01 -0.11 -22.84
C LEU A 155 -15.68 -1.42 -22.11
N VAL A 156 -16.55 -2.43 -22.19
CA VAL A 156 -16.29 -3.73 -21.56
C VAL A 156 -15.03 -4.39 -22.16
N GLU A 157 -14.90 -4.40 -23.48
CA GLU A 157 -13.68 -4.87 -24.17
C GLU A 157 -12.44 -4.11 -23.70
N PHE A 158 -12.55 -2.80 -23.43
CA PHE A 158 -11.44 -1.98 -22.99
C PHE A 158 -10.99 -2.31 -21.57
N LEU A 159 -11.94 -2.47 -20.63
CA LEU A 159 -11.62 -2.90 -19.26
C LEU A 159 -11.00 -4.30 -19.22
N GLU A 160 -11.40 -5.18 -20.14
CA GLU A 160 -10.82 -6.50 -20.30
C GLU A 160 -9.40 -6.43 -20.86
N LEU A 161 -9.15 -5.57 -21.85
CA LEU A 161 -7.82 -5.31 -22.39
C LEU A 161 -6.87 -4.74 -21.33
N LEU A 162 -7.36 -3.85 -20.47
CA LEU A 162 -6.62 -3.34 -19.30
C LEU A 162 -6.39 -4.40 -18.22
N GLY A 163 -7.06 -5.56 -18.32
CA GLY A 163 -6.94 -6.63 -17.35
C GLY A 163 -7.58 -6.30 -16.00
N CYS A 164 -8.60 -5.43 -15.93
CA CYS A 164 -9.19 -5.02 -14.64
C CYS A 164 -9.86 -6.16 -13.87
N GLY A 165 -10.16 -7.29 -14.52
CA GLY A 165 -11.00 -8.36 -13.99
C GLY A 165 -12.48 -7.96 -13.93
N SER A 166 -13.35 -8.90 -13.58
CA SER A 166 -14.82 -8.74 -13.66
C SER A 166 -15.58 -9.17 -12.42
N ARG A 167 -14.99 -10.06 -11.62
CA ARG A 167 -15.51 -10.57 -10.34
C ARG A 167 -14.58 -10.18 -9.21
N ALA A 168 -15.11 -10.05 -8.01
CA ALA A 168 -14.33 -9.64 -6.84
C ALA A 168 -13.02 -10.45 -6.65
N SER A 169 -13.07 -11.77 -6.88
CA SER A 169 -11.90 -12.67 -6.74
C SER A 169 -10.84 -12.55 -7.83
N ASN A 170 -11.19 -12.03 -9.02
CA ASN A 170 -10.26 -11.92 -10.15
C ASN A 170 -9.92 -10.47 -10.54
N LYS A 171 -10.47 -9.47 -9.82
CA LYS A 171 -10.06 -8.08 -9.97
C LYS A 171 -8.57 -7.92 -9.68
N THR A 172 -7.92 -7.03 -10.41
CA THR A 172 -6.51 -6.66 -10.17
C THR A 172 -6.32 -5.18 -10.44
N ILE A 173 -5.24 -4.61 -9.93
CA ILE A 173 -4.80 -3.28 -10.33
C ILE A 173 -4.16 -3.42 -11.73
N PRO A 174 -4.65 -2.69 -12.74
CA PRO A 174 -4.07 -2.74 -14.09
C PRO A 174 -2.61 -2.29 -14.11
N GLU A 175 -1.79 -2.91 -14.96
CA GLU A 175 -0.37 -2.54 -15.11
C GLU A 175 -0.19 -1.08 -15.50
N VAL A 176 -1.10 -0.52 -16.31
CA VAL A 176 -1.08 0.90 -16.68
C VAL A 176 -1.25 1.82 -15.46
N VAL A 177 -1.93 1.38 -14.39
CA VAL A 177 -2.01 2.11 -13.12
C VAL A 177 -0.72 1.94 -12.33
N MET A 178 -0.15 0.74 -12.30
CA MET A 178 1.14 0.47 -11.63
C MET A 178 2.27 1.34 -12.20
N THR A 179 2.24 1.61 -13.51
CA THR A 179 3.24 2.41 -14.22
C THR A 179 2.82 3.85 -14.46
N SER A 180 1.76 4.33 -13.80
CA SER A 180 1.28 5.70 -13.94
C SER A 180 2.02 6.71 -13.06
N THR A 181 1.80 8.01 -13.35
CA THR A 181 2.27 9.12 -12.51
C THR A 181 1.71 9.01 -11.08
N ARG A 182 2.39 9.67 -10.13
CA ARG A 182 1.94 9.71 -8.72
C ARG A 182 0.51 10.24 -8.61
N GLU A 183 0.18 11.28 -9.36
CA GLU A 183 -1.16 11.89 -9.40
C GLU A 183 -2.23 10.88 -9.82
N HIS A 184 -2.01 10.17 -10.91
CA HIS A 184 -2.96 9.16 -11.40
C HIS A 184 -3.11 7.99 -10.44
N VAL A 185 -2.02 7.55 -9.78
CA VAL A 185 -2.13 6.53 -8.72
C VAL A 185 -2.98 7.04 -7.56
N LEU A 186 -2.79 8.27 -7.10
CA LEU A 186 -3.63 8.83 -6.03
C LEU A 186 -5.10 8.93 -6.43
N ALA A 187 -5.40 9.32 -7.67
CA ALA A 187 -6.75 9.33 -8.19
C ALA A 187 -7.37 7.92 -8.23
N TYR A 188 -6.62 6.91 -8.70
CA TYR A 188 -7.04 5.51 -8.63
C TYR A 188 -7.33 5.06 -7.20
N LEU A 189 -6.44 5.38 -6.26
CA LEU A 189 -6.63 5.04 -4.85
C LEU A 189 -7.87 5.72 -4.26
N GLN A 190 -8.22 6.94 -4.68
CA GLN A 190 -9.46 7.61 -4.25
C GLN A 190 -10.71 6.85 -4.70
N GLY A 191 -10.72 6.34 -5.94
CA GLY A 191 -11.81 5.48 -6.41
C GLY A 191 -11.83 4.12 -5.70
N LEU A 192 -10.65 3.53 -5.43
CA LEU A 192 -10.55 2.26 -4.72
C LEU A 192 -10.99 2.39 -3.25
N ALA A 193 -10.78 3.56 -2.63
CA ALA A 193 -11.16 3.86 -1.25
C ALA A 193 -12.68 3.83 -1.00
N LEU A 194 -13.51 3.71 -2.04
CA LEU A 194 -14.94 3.41 -1.91
C LEU A 194 -15.20 2.05 -1.22
N ASP A 195 -14.23 1.12 -1.24
CA ASP A 195 -14.28 -0.11 -0.42
C ASP A 195 -13.32 -0.07 0.79
N GLY A 196 -12.63 1.07 0.95
CA GLY A 196 -11.76 1.36 2.09
C GLY A 196 -12.55 1.82 3.31
N TYR A 197 -11.92 1.71 4.47
CA TYR A 197 -12.49 2.17 5.73
C TYR A 197 -11.39 2.59 6.72
N THR A 198 -11.78 3.34 7.75
CA THR A 198 -10.92 3.62 8.91
C THR A 198 -11.47 2.94 10.15
N SER A 199 -10.59 2.38 10.98
CA SER A 199 -10.92 2.00 12.34
C SER A 199 -10.25 2.97 13.30
N ASN A 200 -11.03 3.49 14.24
CA ASN A 200 -10.54 4.39 15.28
C ASN A 200 -10.42 3.62 16.63
N THR A 201 -10.28 2.29 16.60
CA THR A 201 -10.00 1.48 17.80
C THR A 201 -8.52 1.12 17.88
N GLY A 202 -8.00 0.94 19.11
CA GLY A 202 -6.59 0.63 19.34
C GLY A 202 -5.65 1.64 18.67
N ALA A 203 -4.63 1.14 17.95
CA ALA A 203 -3.66 1.96 17.23
C ALA A 203 -4.26 2.77 16.06
N GLY A 204 -5.52 2.58 15.68
CA GLY A 204 -6.14 3.25 14.54
C GLY A 204 -5.53 2.85 13.19
N LYS A 205 -6.36 2.68 12.16
CA LYS A 205 -5.86 2.28 10.83
C LYS A 205 -6.76 2.73 9.69
N TRP A 206 -6.15 2.99 8.54
CA TRP A 206 -6.80 2.89 7.24
C TRP A 206 -6.67 1.45 6.75
N ALA A 207 -7.73 0.87 6.21
CA ALA A 207 -7.71 -0.51 5.73
C ALA A 207 -8.69 -0.73 4.57
N ILE A 208 -8.45 -1.78 3.81
CA ILE A 208 -9.33 -2.25 2.74
C ILE A 208 -9.30 -3.78 2.67
N CYS A 209 -10.47 -4.38 2.52
CA CYS A 209 -10.61 -5.82 2.30
C CYS A 209 -11.00 -6.05 0.85
N LEU A 210 -10.22 -6.81 0.10
CA LEU A 210 -10.60 -7.23 -1.25
C LEU A 210 -10.71 -8.75 -1.28
N GLU A 211 -11.43 -9.32 -2.23
CA GLU A 211 -11.43 -10.78 -2.41
C GLU A 211 -10.19 -11.25 -3.19
N SER A 212 -9.66 -10.42 -4.07
CA SER A 212 -8.47 -10.73 -4.86
C SER A 212 -7.18 -10.48 -4.08
N ARG A 213 -6.44 -11.57 -3.80
CA ARG A 213 -5.07 -11.49 -3.26
C ARG A 213 -4.12 -10.75 -4.20
N ARG A 214 -4.31 -10.91 -5.52
CA ARG A 214 -3.49 -10.22 -6.53
C ARG A 214 -3.65 -8.70 -6.41
N ALA A 215 -4.88 -8.21 -6.30
CA ALA A 215 -5.15 -6.79 -6.10
C ALA A 215 -4.51 -6.26 -4.81
N ILE A 216 -4.58 -7.04 -3.71
CA ILE A 216 -3.97 -6.65 -2.43
C ILE A 216 -2.44 -6.60 -2.52
N ASN A 217 -1.79 -7.53 -3.23
CA ASN A 217 -0.34 -7.51 -3.42
C ASN A 217 0.10 -6.29 -4.25
N SER A 218 -0.59 -6.00 -5.37
CA SER A 218 -0.32 -4.80 -6.17
C SER A 218 -0.59 -3.52 -5.38
N LEU A 219 -1.63 -3.50 -4.54
CA LEU A 219 -1.92 -2.36 -3.68
C LEU A 219 -0.83 -2.14 -2.62
N GLN A 220 -0.32 -3.22 -2.02
CA GLN A 220 0.80 -3.15 -1.08
C GLN A 220 2.02 -2.52 -1.74
N GLU A 221 2.34 -2.90 -2.98
CA GLU A 221 3.43 -2.30 -3.73
C GLU A 221 3.21 -0.79 -3.98
N LEU A 222 2.01 -0.38 -4.41
CA LEU A 222 1.68 1.04 -4.61
C LEU A 222 1.81 1.85 -3.32
N LEU A 223 1.29 1.36 -2.20
CA LEU A 223 1.42 2.04 -0.90
C LEU A 223 2.88 2.12 -0.45
N THR A 224 3.67 1.07 -0.72
CA THR A 224 5.12 1.05 -0.43
C THR A 224 5.85 2.15 -1.22
N ARG A 225 5.55 2.27 -2.51
CA ARG A 225 6.10 3.30 -3.39
C ARG A 225 5.71 4.71 -2.98
N LEU A 226 4.52 4.88 -2.40
CA LEU A 226 4.04 6.15 -1.82
C LEU A 226 4.70 6.50 -0.48
N GLY A 227 5.53 5.61 0.09
CA GLY A 227 6.13 5.83 1.40
C GLY A 227 5.24 5.46 2.57
N ILE A 228 4.14 4.75 2.33
CA ILE A 228 3.18 4.35 3.36
C ILE A 228 3.55 2.97 3.90
N VAL A 229 4.06 2.94 5.13
CA VAL A 229 4.29 1.67 5.84
C VAL A 229 2.96 0.96 6.07
N ASN A 230 2.88 -0.27 5.57
CA ASN A 230 1.64 -1.02 5.46
C ASN A 230 1.89 -2.52 5.73
N ALA A 231 0.82 -3.26 5.99
CA ALA A 231 0.87 -4.70 6.19
C ALA A 231 -0.42 -5.36 5.73
N GLN A 232 -0.32 -6.64 5.38
CA GLN A 232 -1.43 -7.52 5.06
C GLN A 232 -1.76 -8.47 6.22
N ILE A 233 -3.04 -8.77 6.39
CA ILE A 233 -3.54 -9.87 7.23
C ILE A 233 -4.70 -10.58 6.56
N ASP A 234 -5.05 -11.76 7.08
CA ASP A 234 -6.22 -12.52 6.67
C ASP A 234 -7.32 -12.38 7.71
N LYS A 235 -8.49 -11.91 7.28
CA LYS A 235 -9.62 -11.60 8.14
C LYS A 235 -10.77 -12.57 7.89
N LEU A 236 -11.07 -13.40 8.89
CA LEU A 236 -12.23 -14.30 8.86
C LEU A 236 -13.53 -13.51 9.05
N ASN A 237 -14.38 -13.49 8.04
CA ASN A 237 -15.77 -13.09 8.19
C ASN A 237 -16.57 -14.25 8.77
N ARG A 238 -16.77 -14.26 10.09
CA ARG A 238 -17.47 -15.34 10.82
C ARG A 238 -18.90 -15.56 10.35
N LYS A 239 -19.60 -14.54 9.83
CA LYS A 239 -20.98 -14.69 9.35
C LYS A 239 -21.07 -15.54 8.08
N VAL A 240 -20.06 -15.43 7.23
CA VAL A 240 -20.02 -16.10 5.91
C VAL A 240 -19.05 -17.30 5.91
N GLY A 241 -18.26 -17.47 6.98
CA GLY A 241 -17.24 -18.53 7.05
C GLY A 241 -16.09 -18.36 6.06
N LYS A 242 -15.91 -17.16 5.50
CA LYS A 242 -14.95 -16.87 4.44
C LYS A 242 -13.87 -15.89 4.92
N THR A 243 -12.63 -16.17 4.55
CA THR A 243 -11.47 -15.34 4.85
C THR A 243 -11.17 -14.40 3.69
N TYR A 244 -10.91 -13.14 3.99
CA TYR A 244 -10.55 -12.11 3.02
C TYR A 244 -9.19 -11.52 3.35
N PRO A 245 -8.33 -11.28 2.35
CA PRO A 245 -7.16 -10.45 2.56
C PRO A 245 -7.55 -9.02 2.91
N GLU A 246 -6.88 -8.46 3.90
CA GLU A 246 -6.97 -7.06 4.28
C GLU A 246 -5.59 -6.43 4.21
N LEU A 247 -5.49 -5.30 3.52
CA LEU A 247 -4.32 -4.43 3.58
C LEU A 247 -4.63 -3.27 4.51
N TYR A 248 -3.67 -2.87 5.34
CA TYR A 248 -3.83 -1.73 6.23
C TYR A 248 -2.55 -0.93 6.44
N ALA A 249 -2.74 0.35 6.76
CA ALA A 249 -1.71 1.25 7.29
C ALA A 249 -2.20 1.80 8.63
N ALA A 250 -1.38 1.66 9.68
CA ALA A 250 -1.75 2.00 11.05
C ALA A 250 -1.02 3.25 11.56
N GLY A 251 -1.58 3.89 12.58
CA GLY A 251 -0.96 5.04 13.24
C GLY A 251 -0.64 6.18 12.26
N PRO A 252 0.53 6.82 12.35
CA PRO A 252 0.92 7.94 11.48
C PRO A 252 0.83 7.63 9.98
N TRP A 253 1.16 6.41 9.57
CA TRP A 253 1.10 6.00 8.16
C TRP A 253 -0.33 5.89 7.63
N GLY A 254 -1.25 5.41 8.47
CA GLY A 254 -2.67 5.42 8.15
C GLY A 254 -3.26 6.83 8.08
N GLN A 255 -2.79 7.74 8.94
CA GLN A 255 -3.18 9.15 8.89
C GLN A 255 -2.68 9.82 7.60
N GLU A 256 -1.44 9.56 7.22
CA GLU A 256 -0.87 10.11 5.98
C GLU A 256 -1.63 9.59 4.76
N LEU A 257 -1.97 8.30 4.72
CA LEU A 257 -2.79 7.76 3.65
C LEU A 257 -4.18 8.42 3.59
N CYS A 258 -4.81 8.75 4.72
CA CYS A 258 -6.07 9.49 4.73
C CYS A 258 -5.94 10.92 4.18
N ARG A 259 -4.77 11.57 4.35
CA ARG A 259 -4.49 12.89 3.76
C ARG A 259 -4.28 12.81 2.26
N LEU A 260 -3.53 11.80 1.81
CA LEU A 260 -3.23 11.57 0.39
C LEU A 260 -4.45 11.09 -0.38
N VAL A 261 -5.32 10.31 0.26
CA VAL A 261 -6.48 9.66 -0.36
C VAL A 261 -7.73 9.92 0.50
N PRO A 262 -8.35 11.12 0.40
CA PRO A 262 -9.55 11.44 1.15
C PRO A 262 -10.74 10.59 0.70
N PHE A 263 -11.54 10.13 1.66
CA PHE A 263 -12.78 9.41 1.39
C PHE A 263 -13.83 10.34 0.79
N LEU A 264 -14.59 9.81 -0.18
CA LEU A 264 -15.69 10.56 -0.80
C LEU A 264 -16.98 10.46 0.01
N GLU A 265 -17.23 9.34 0.68
CA GLU A 265 -18.41 9.17 1.53
C GLU A 265 -18.30 10.02 2.81
N PRO A 266 -19.29 10.89 3.12
CA PRO A 266 -19.21 11.82 4.24
C PRO A 266 -19.00 11.15 5.60
N ASP A 267 -19.58 9.97 5.81
CA ASP A 267 -19.43 9.24 7.07
C ASP A 267 -18.02 8.66 7.22
N LYS A 268 -17.43 8.12 6.14
CA LYS A 268 -16.03 7.68 6.11
C LYS A 268 -15.07 8.86 6.26
N ALA A 269 -15.32 9.95 5.56
CA ALA A 269 -14.56 11.19 5.68
C ALA A 269 -14.55 11.71 7.12
N ALA A 270 -15.71 11.78 7.79
CA ALA A 270 -15.80 12.20 9.18
C ALA A 270 -15.03 11.27 10.14
N ARG A 271 -15.06 9.95 9.92
CA ARG A 271 -14.25 8.99 10.70
C ARG A 271 -12.75 9.16 10.44
N ALA A 272 -12.37 9.42 9.20
CA ALA A 272 -10.99 9.67 8.81
C ALA A 272 -10.46 10.98 9.42
N SER A 273 -11.24 12.06 9.45
CA SER A 273 -10.85 13.31 10.13
C SER A 273 -10.53 13.07 11.61
N LYS A 274 -11.41 12.35 12.32
CA LYS A 274 -11.17 11.95 13.72
C LYS A 274 -9.94 11.07 13.90
N PHE A 275 -9.59 10.26 12.89
CA PHE A 275 -8.38 9.44 12.90
C PHE A 275 -7.12 10.30 12.68
N VAL A 276 -7.15 11.23 11.73
CA VAL A 276 -6.07 12.17 11.40
C VAL A 276 -5.71 13.09 12.56
N GLU A 277 -6.69 13.47 13.39
CA GLU A 277 -6.48 14.32 14.58
C GLU A 277 -5.80 13.60 15.76
N ARG A 278 -5.67 12.27 15.71
CA ARG A 278 -5.06 11.52 16.82
C ARG A 278 -3.57 11.80 16.93
N VAL A 279 -3.11 11.95 18.16
CA VAL A 279 -1.68 12.07 18.46
C VAL A 279 -1.14 10.70 18.87
N TYR A 280 -0.16 10.21 18.13
CA TYR A 280 0.55 8.97 18.45
C TYR A 280 1.82 9.29 19.24
N THR A 281 1.74 9.14 20.57
CA THR A 281 2.86 9.43 21.50
C THR A 281 3.65 8.18 21.91
N GLY A 282 3.23 7.00 21.48
CA GLY A 282 3.81 5.70 21.89
C GLY A 282 4.86 5.14 20.93
N MET A 283 5.71 4.25 21.45
CA MET A 283 6.64 3.46 20.65
C MET A 283 5.87 2.42 19.83
N SER A 284 6.07 2.39 18.51
CA SER A 284 5.66 1.23 17.70
C SER A 284 6.60 0.08 17.99
N ALA A 285 6.08 -0.98 18.64
CA ALA A 285 6.84 -2.21 18.88
C ALA A 285 7.00 -3.07 17.61
N ALA A 286 6.30 -2.71 16.52
CA ALA A 286 6.35 -3.43 15.26
C ALA A 286 7.44 -2.92 14.30
N ASP A 287 7.79 -1.63 14.40
CA ASP A 287 8.79 -0.98 13.54
C ASP A 287 10.14 -0.92 14.26
N VAL A 288 10.90 -2.01 14.12
CA VAL A 288 12.17 -2.23 14.82
C VAL A 288 13.36 -2.06 13.90
N ILE A 289 14.50 -1.66 14.46
CA ILE A 289 15.79 -1.63 13.78
C ILE A 289 16.66 -2.74 14.39
N PRO A 290 16.97 -3.80 13.63
CA PRO A 290 17.85 -4.87 14.11
C PRO A 290 19.32 -4.41 14.12
N GLY A 291 20.19 -5.17 14.79
CA GLY A 291 21.63 -4.90 14.82
C GLY A 291 22.11 -3.80 15.75
N ILE A 292 21.21 -3.22 16.56
CA ILE A 292 21.55 -2.35 17.69
C ILE A 292 20.73 -2.69 18.92
N SER A 293 21.41 -2.89 20.06
CA SER A 293 20.77 -3.08 21.35
C SER A 293 20.33 -1.74 21.96
N GLY A 294 19.34 -1.79 22.85
CA GLY A 294 18.93 -0.60 23.61
C GLY A 294 20.08 -0.01 24.43
N ARG A 295 20.96 -0.84 24.99
CA ARG A 295 22.14 -0.39 25.74
C ARG A 295 23.14 0.36 24.84
N GLU A 296 23.45 -0.17 23.66
CA GLU A 296 24.34 0.51 22.70
C GLU A 296 23.75 1.86 22.28
N LEU A 297 22.46 1.89 21.94
CA LEU A 297 21.79 3.14 21.59
C LEU A 297 21.79 4.15 22.75
N TYR A 298 21.50 3.69 23.97
CA TYR A 298 21.49 4.54 25.17
C TYR A 298 22.88 5.12 25.48
N GLN A 299 23.96 4.41 25.13
CA GLN A 299 25.33 4.88 25.35
C GLN A 299 25.71 6.05 24.45
N LEU A 300 25.04 6.24 23.30
CA LEU A 300 25.25 7.39 22.41
C LEU A 300 24.83 8.73 23.03
N ILE A 301 23.91 8.72 24.01
CA ILE A 301 23.43 9.95 24.64
C ILE A 301 24.56 10.56 25.50
N PRO A 302 24.97 11.81 25.30
CA PRO A 302 26.00 12.43 26.13
C PRO A 302 25.67 12.36 27.62
N ARG A 303 26.69 12.25 28.47
CA ARG A 303 26.49 12.41 29.92
C ARG A 303 26.33 13.89 30.24
N GLY A 304 25.34 14.22 31.06
CA GLY A 304 25.19 15.57 31.60
C GLY A 304 26.40 15.98 32.43
N ARG A 305 26.60 17.29 32.59
CA ARG A 305 27.62 17.80 33.49
C ARG A 305 27.08 17.74 34.92
N SER A 306 27.80 17.09 35.83
CA SER A 306 27.46 17.06 37.26
C SER A 306 27.85 18.38 37.96
N GLY A 307 27.23 18.69 39.10
CA GLY A 307 27.58 19.84 39.95
C GLY A 307 26.47 20.90 40.09
N ARG A 308 26.75 21.98 40.85
CA ARG A 308 25.77 23.02 41.25
C ARG A 308 25.10 23.74 40.06
N ASN A 309 25.78 23.81 38.91
CA ASN A 309 25.29 24.37 37.64
C ASN A 309 25.16 23.31 36.54
N GLY A 310 25.12 22.03 36.93
CA GLY A 310 25.04 20.91 36.00
C GLY A 310 23.76 20.93 35.17
N ARG A 311 23.87 20.75 33.85
CA ARG A 311 22.73 20.55 32.96
C ARG A 311 22.66 19.08 32.56
N GLY A 312 21.51 18.46 32.83
CA GLY A 312 21.20 17.11 32.36
C GLY A 312 21.01 17.08 30.84
N THR A 313 21.21 15.91 30.24
CA THR A 313 21.05 15.69 28.78
C THR A 313 19.69 15.10 28.42
N GLY A 314 18.76 15.03 29.36
CA GLY A 314 17.47 14.35 29.16
C GLY A 314 17.57 12.82 29.10
N ARG A 315 18.76 12.26 29.34
CA ARG A 315 19.08 10.82 29.25
C ARG A 315 18.13 9.92 30.07
N GLN A 316 17.51 10.42 31.13
CA GLN A 316 16.53 9.65 31.94
C GLN A 316 15.27 9.27 31.14
N GLN A 317 14.88 10.07 30.14
CA GLN A 317 13.71 9.80 29.29
C GLN A 317 13.90 8.53 28.43
N PHE A 318 15.14 8.09 28.26
CA PHE A 318 15.51 6.91 27.48
C PHE A 318 15.93 5.72 28.36
N ALA A 319 15.70 5.78 29.68
CA ALA A 319 16.09 4.70 30.61
C ALA A 319 15.47 3.34 30.26
N TYR A 320 14.32 3.32 29.57
CA TYR A 320 13.68 2.11 29.07
C TYR A 320 14.55 1.31 28.08
N LEU A 321 15.49 1.96 27.40
CA LEU A 321 16.44 1.28 26.50
C LEU A 321 17.42 0.36 27.26
N MET A 322 17.60 0.60 28.57
CA MET A 322 18.44 -0.23 29.43
C MET A 322 17.68 -1.42 30.05
N ASP A 323 16.36 -1.52 29.85
CA ASP A 323 15.57 -2.66 30.31
C ASP A 323 15.97 -3.92 29.53
N ALA A 324 16.34 -4.99 30.24
CA ALA A 324 16.75 -6.26 29.64
C ALA A 324 15.66 -6.93 28.79
N ARG A 325 14.39 -6.53 28.96
CA ARG A 325 13.26 -7.01 28.14
C ARG A 325 13.20 -6.31 26.77
N THR A 326 13.92 -5.21 26.57
CA THR A 326 14.01 -4.48 25.29
C THR A 326 14.93 -5.25 24.34
N ARG A 327 14.37 -6.26 23.66
CA ARG A 327 15.12 -7.13 22.73
C ARG A 327 15.43 -6.46 21.39
N HIS A 328 14.58 -5.53 20.97
CA HIS A 328 14.74 -4.78 19.73
C HIS A 328 14.50 -3.30 19.99
N VAL A 329 15.30 -2.46 19.36
CA VAL A 329 15.13 -1.01 19.38
C VAL A 329 14.06 -0.63 18.37
N SER A 330 13.10 0.22 18.77
CA SER A 330 12.13 0.77 17.82
C SER A 330 12.72 1.92 17.00
N ARG A 331 12.32 2.04 15.74
CA ARG A 331 12.67 3.17 14.86
C ARG A 331 12.35 4.52 15.52
N ALA A 332 11.18 4.61 16.16
CA ALA A 332 10.76 5.79 16.91
C ALA A 332 11.73 6.19 18.04
N SER A 333 12.40 5.21 18.68
CA SER A 333 13.43 5.52 19.68
C SER A 333 14.68 6.11 19.04
N VAL A 334 15.12 5.58 17.90
CA VAL A 334 16.29 6.11 17.18
C VAL A 334 16.01 7.52 16.66
N VAL A 335 14.84 7.75 16.07
CA VAL A 335 14.42 9.10 15.61
C VAL A 335 14.37 10.09 16.77
N ARG A 336 13.75 9.73 17.91
CA ARG A 336 13.75 10.61 19.09
C ARG A 336 15.14 10.92 19.62
N LEU A 337 16.06 9.97 19.49
CA LEU A 337 17.44 10.11 19.95
C LEU A 337 18.28 10.96 18.99
N ARG A 338 18.00 10.91 17.68
CA ARG A 338 18.56 11.81 16.64
C ARG A 338 18.35 13.29 17.00
N GLU A 339 17.21 13.62 17.59
CA GLU A 339 16.85 14.99 18.00
C GLU A 339 17.53 15.45 19.31
N VAL A 340 18.27 14.58 20.00
CA VAL A 340 18.93 14.94 21.26
C VAL A 340 20.26 15.62 20.97
N ASN A 341 20.42 16.86 21.45
CA ASN A 341 21.67 17.62 21.30
C ASN A 341 22.91 16.82 21.74
N GLY A 342 23.88 16.71 20.83
CA GLY A 342 25.17 16.04 21.06
C GLY A 342 25.14 14.53 20.86
N VAL A 343 24.02 13.95 20.44
CA VAL A 343 24.00 12.60 19.90
C VAL A 343 24.52 12.62 18.47
N GLU A 344 25.42 11.69 18.15
CA GLU A 344 25.80 11.34 16.79
C GLU A 344 25.44 9.87 16.56
N LEU A 345 24.57 9.61 15.59
CA LEU A 345 24.22 8.24 15.22
C LEU A 345 25.32 7.65 14.32
N PRO A 346 25.61 6.35 14.45
CA PRO A 346 26.43 5.63 13.48
C PRO A 346 25.91 5.81 12.04
N GLU A 347 26.80 5.94 11.06
CA GLU A 347 26.47 6.20 9.65
C GLU A 347 25.43 5.21 9.08
N TRP A 348 25.55 3.92 9.41
CA TRP A 348 24.60 2.91 8.94
C TRP A 348 23.18 3.11 9.50
N LEU A 349 23.04 3.68 10.71
CA LEU A 349 21.73 4.02 11.28
C LEU A 349 21.13 5.25 10.58
N GLU A 350 21.96 6.26 10.30
CA GLU A 350 21.53 7.43 9.51
C GLU A 350 21.04 6.99 8.13
N SER A 351 21.82 6.16 7.41
CA SER A 351 21.41 5.61 6.10
C SER A 351 20.08 4.86 6.21
N VAL A 352 19.90 3.93 7.17
CA VAL A 352 18.62 3.22 7.36
C VAL A 352 17.44 4.19 7.58
N LEU A 353 17.65 5.28 8.31
CA LEU A 353 16.61 6.28 8.58
C LEU A 353 16.28 7.09 7.33
N ASP A 354 17.29 7.69 6.70
CA ASP A 354 17.15 8.61 5.58
C ASP A 354 16.65 7.88 4.32
N GLU A 355 17.06 6.64 4.13
CA GLU A 355 16.63 5.79 3.03
C GLU A 355 15.22 5.20 3.22
N SER A 356 14.57 5.48 4.35
CA SER A 356 13.23 4.99 4.68
C SER A 356 13.12 3.46 4.58
N VAL A 357 14.18 2.76 5.01
CA VAL A 357 14.22 1.29 5.06
C VAL A 357 13.65 0.80 6.38
N HIS A 358 12.62 -0.02 6.33
CA HIS A 358 12.00 -0.68 7.46
C HIS A 358 12.27 -2.18 7.41
N PHE A 359 12.26 -2.84 8.57
CA PHE A 359 12.61 -4.25 8.65
C PHE A 359 11.42 -5.10 9.06
N ALA A 360 11.21 -6.20 8.33
CA ALA A 360 10.18 -7.17 8.66
C ALA A 360 10.79 -8.59 8.65
N PRO A 361 10.46 -9.44 9.64
CA PRO A 361 11.01 -10.79 9.72
C PRO A 361 10.44 -11.65 8.59
N LEU A 362 11.27 -12.49 7.98
CA LEU A 362 10.87 -13.48 7.00
C LEU A 362 10.01 -14.55 7.66
N ILE A 363 8.89 -14.89 7.01
CA ILE A 363 7.97 -15.95 7.44
C ILE A 363 7.96 -17.13 6.46
N SER A 364 8.34 -16.91 5.20
CA SER A 364 8.56 -17.99 4.23
C SER A 364 9.66 -17.62 3.23
N ILE A 365 10.34 -18.64 2.73
CA ILE A 365 11.27 -18.59 1.61
C ILE A 365 10.87 -19.76 0.70
N GLU A 366 10.31 -19.45 -0.46
CA GLU A 366 9.88 -20.46 -1.44
C GLU A 366 10.88 -20.48 -2.60
N THR A 367 11.28 -21.67 -3.03
CA THR A 367 12.05 -21.86 -4.26
C THR A 367 11.08 -22.10 -5.41
N ARG A 368 11.25 -21.39 -6.51
CA ARG A 368 10.56 -21.66 -7.78
C ARG A 368 11.57 -22.18 -8.78
N ASP A 369 11.27 -23.34 -9.34
CA ASP A 369 11.94 -23.84 -10.53
C ASP A 369 11.47 -23.02 -11.75
N TYR A 370 12.35 -22.88 -12.74
CA TYR A 370 12.10 -22.13 -13.97
C TYR A 370 10.94 -22.71 -14.79
#